data_AF-A0A948Q2X4-F1
#
_entry.id   AF-A0A948Q2X4-F1
#
_cell.length_a   1.000
_cell.length_b   1.000
_cell.length_c   1.000
_cell.angle_alpha   90.00
_cell.angle_beta   90.00
_cell.angle_gamma   90.00
#
_symmetry.space_group_name_H-M   'P 1'
#
loop_
_entity.id
_entity.type
_entity.pdbx_description
1 polymer ?
#
loop_
_entity_poly.entity_id
_entity_poly.type
_entity_poly.pdbx_seq_one_letter_code
_entity_poly.pdbx_strand_id
1 'polypeptide(L)'
;MRYVNFSTRLMPMVAAMVLLAGVAGAQTQYVSGLGDEGWYSDDTRDLTGADLVGLNSTLHGRPGQTPTAADDLAIAQILSFVAPPLGSTLGNILKITQGDNNLTKGTISAVNLAGWAPASDVLDAGFYASYRWYKEPNPTERALAFRLMFKSQNWTASQAGFTATRSGEPTWDLGLVFVPDSSTPNAWNTHNVDLNNGTWFLYGQSGNSYWADTFGTATPNGTIAKTLADWQADTTWGPVLFGANSVVSGIQLGLGSWQRNCNAYIEWMQTSIYNSGVPVFFGELPPVHNVTQDTYFGTIQAAIDAAAPGDVIQVAGGTYREQLYIDKDLTLAGAGMLQTTVEAPDLIDRTTFGITTWTGSARTVDAVIAAVGATVHVTGLKVDGRDTGPDNFYGIYFHDSNGSVTSCEVAGITYPSGPGAQRVVSMSFSHGPVTGPFTIDVSGNLIPSFQKGGIYVGGPEMVFTVDENEVHSYPTPDIAGNGIQLSYGATGSTYMNEVSGVGYTGTDWSGTGI
;
A
#
# COMPACT_ATOMS: atom_id res chain seq x y z
N MET A 1 10.81 -54.76 -10.85
CA MET A 1 9.79 -54.82 -9.78
C MET A 1 10.49 -54.90 -8.43
N ARG A 2 10.55 -53.77 -7.72
CA ARG A 2 10.65 -53.62 -6.27
C ARG A 2 10.51 -52.12 -6.01
N TYR A 3 9.28 -51.70 -5.69
CA TYR A 3 8.98 -50.34 -5.27
C TYR A 3 9.56 -50.12 -3.88
N VAL A 4 10.41 -49.12 -3.71
CA VAL A 4 10.86 -48.63 -2.41
C VAL A 4 10.11 -47.33 -2.15
N ASN A 5 9.16 -47.39 -1.20
CA ASN A 5 8.44 -46.24 -0.68
C ASN A 5 9.39 -45.41 0.21
N PHE A 6 9.71 -44.18 -0.22
CA PHE A 6 10.20 -43.15 0.69
C PHE A 6 9.04 -42.26 1.12
N SER A 7 8.51 -42.57 2.31
CA SER A 7 7.66 -41.68 3.09
C SER A 7 8.58 -40.78 3.92
N THR A 8 8.75 -39.52 3.50
CA THR A 8 9.34 -38.47 4.34
C THR A 8 8.21 -37.84 5.16
N ARG A 9 8.22 -38.13 6.46
CA ARG A 9 7.37 -37.48 7.46
C ARG A 9 7.82 -36.04 7.63
N LEU A 10 7.01 -35.07 7.20
CA LEU A 10 7.04 -33.72 7.74
C LEU A 10 6.63 -33.80 9.23
N MET A 11 7.57 -33.54 10.13
CA MET A 11 7.26 -33.20 11.52
C MET A 11 6.95 -31.70 11.58
N PRO A 12 5.76 -31.27 12.03
CA PRO A 12 5.55 -29.87 12.36
C PRO A 12 6.29 -29.57 13.67
N MET A 13 7.28 -28.69 13.58
CA MET A 13 7.95 -28.11 14.73
C MET A 13 6.98 -27.09 15.36
N VAL A 14 6.16 -27.55 16.31
CA VAL A 14 5.27 -26.67 17.08
C VAL A 14 6.14 -25.89 18.07
N ALA A 15 6.48 -24.65 17.73
CA ALA A 15 7.00 -23.69 18.69
C ALA A 15 5.88 -23.33 19.67
N ALA A 16 6.02 -23.78 20.92
CA ALA A 16 5.14 -23.37 22.01
C ALA A 16 5.40 -21.89 22.33
N MET A 17 4.59 -21.00 21.75
CA MET A 17 4.60 -19.58 22.05
C MET A 17 3.88 -19.38 23.39
N VAL A 18 4.65 -19.17 24.47
CA VAL A 18 4.12 -18.73 25.76
C VAL A 18 3.60 -17.29 25.57
N LEU A 19 2.29 -17.14 25.39
CA LEU A 19 1.61 -15.84 25.45
C LEU A 19 1.68 -15.31 26.88
N LEU A 20 2.72 -14.54 27.19
CA LEU A 20 2.63 -13.52 28.22
C LEU A 20 1.68 -12.45 27.69
N ALA A 21 0.45 -12.44 28.18
CA ALA A 21 -0.48 -11.34 28.00
C ALA A 21 0.07 -10.11 28.74
N GLY A 22 1.01 -9.41 28.11
CA GLY A 22 1.27 -8.01 28.40
C GLY A 22 0.02 -7.22 28.04
N VAL A 23 -0.30 -6.19 28.83
CA VAL A 23 -1.32 -5.21 28.47
C VAL A 23 -0.85 -4.57 27.16
N ALA A 24 -1.48 -4.91 26.03
CA ALA A 24 -1.16 -4.29 24.76
C ALA A 24 -1.41 -2.79 24.89
N GLY A 25 -0.36 -1.98 24.85
CA GLY A 25 -0.52 -0.55 24.65
C GLY A 25 -1.23 -0.30 23.33
N ALA A 26 -1.94 0.83 23.22
CA ALA A 26 -2.56 1.23 21.95
C ALA A 26 -1.49 1.24 20.84
N GLN A 27 -1.80 0.60 19.71
CA GLN A 27 -0.91 0.51 18.56
C GLN A 27 -1.38 1.46 17.46
N THR A 28 -0.47 1.82 16.55
CA THR A 28 -0.83 2.51 15.33
C THR A 28 -1.85 1.68 14.56
N GLN A 29 -2.95 2.30 14.17
CA GLN A 29 -4.04 1.66 13.44
C GLN A 29 -3.94 1.99 11.95
N TYR A 30 -4.17 0.99 11.10
CA TYR A 30 -4.27 1.12 9.65
C TYR A 30 -5.66 0.67 9.21
N VAL A 31 -6.43 1.60 8.66
CA VAL A 31 -7.76 1.35 8.09
C VAL A 31 -7.59 1.23 6.60
N SER A 32 -7.55 0.01 6.07
CA SER A 32 -7.35 -0.30 4.64
C SER A 32 -8.67 -0.61 3.91
N GLY A 33 -9.73 -0.85 4.67
CA GLY A 33 -11.10 -1.07 4.22
C GLY A 33 -12.11 -0.62 5.27
N LEU A 34 -13.38 -0.52 4.87
CA LEU A 34 -14.46 -0.29 5.82
C LEU A 34 -14.64 -1.54 6.69
N GLY A 35 -14.71 -1.32 8.00
CA GLY A 35 -14.77 -2.33 9.05
C GLY A 35 -13.46 -2.53 9.80
N ASP A 36 -12.32 -2.18 9.20
CA ASP A 36 -11.02 -2.25 9.85
C ASP A 36 -10.99 -1.33 11.08
N GLU A 37 -10.47 -1.85 12.20
CA GLU A 37 -10.31 -1.09 13.45
C GLU A 37 -11.59 -0.40 13.97
N GLY A 38 -12.77 -0.89 13.52
CA GLY A 38 -14.07 -0.36 13.90
C GLY A 38 -14.52 0.88 13.11
N TRP A 39 -13.88 1.18 11.97
CA TRP A 39 -14.24 2.32 11.12
C TRP A 39 -15.23 1.93 10.02
N TYR A 40 -16.44 2.50 10.06
CA TYR A 40 -17.51 2.20 9.11
C TYR A 40 -18.09 3.47 8.47
N SER A 41 -18.82 3.28 7.38
CA SER A 41 -19.63 4.32 6.75
C SER A 41 -20.83 4.68 7.62
N ASP A 42 -21.01 5.98 7.88
CA ASP A 42 -22.16 6.58 8.57
C ASP A 42 -22.67 7.78 7.77
N ASP A 43 -23.97 8.01 7.70
CA ASP A 43 -24.59 9.15 6.98
C ASP A 43 -23.95 9.41 5.59
N THR A 44 -23.67 8.32 4.87
CA THR A 44 -23.15 8.35 3.50
C THR A 44 -24.35 8.32 2.56
N ARG A 45 -24.37 9.24 1.60
CA ARG A 45 -25.50 9.46 0.72
C ARG A 45 -25.09 9.50 -0.72
N ASP A 46 -25.90 8.87 -1.57
CA ASP A 46 -25.70 8.85 -3.00
C ASP A 46 -25.99 10.21 -3.68
N LEU A 47 -25.92 10.24 -5.01
CA LEU A 47 -26.25 11.42 -5.81
C LEU A 47 -27.72 11.85 -5.68
N THR A 48 -28.63 11.00 -5.21
CA THR A 48 -30.03 11.38 -4.95
C THR A 48 -30.23 11.96 -3.55
N GLY A 49 -29.20 11.86 -2.69
CA GLY A 49 -29.26 12.23 -1.28
C GLY A 49 -29.88 11.13 -0.40
N ALA A 50 -30.04 9.91 -0.93
CA ALA A 50 -30.51 8.78 -0.17
C ALA A 50 -29.42 8.25 0.77
N ASP A 51 -29.77 8.03 2.03
CA ASP A 51 -28.89 7.39 3.02
C ASP A 51 -28.67 5.91 2.66
N LEU A 52 -27.41 5.52 2.52
CA LEU A 52 -26.97 4.19 2.13
C LEU A 52 -26.67 3.36 3.38
N VAL A 53 -27.14 2.11 3.40
CA VAL A 53 -26.91 1.18 4.51
C VAL A 53 -26.35 -0.13 3.94
N GLY A 54 -25.03 -0.28 3.97
CA GLY A 54 -24.33 -1.46 3.48
C GLY A 54 -24.39 -2.65 4.45
N LEU A 55 -24.28 -3.88 3.94
CA LEU A 55 -24.20 -5.09 4.78
C LEU A 55 -22.88 -5.15 5.56
N ASN A 56 -21.79 -4.77 4.90
CA ASN A 56 -20.44 -4.85 5.46
C ASN A 56 -19.86 -3.45 5.73
N SER A 57 -20.34 -2.44 5.01
CA SER A 57 -19.80 -1.08 5.06
C SER A 57 -20.39 -0.22 6.17
N THR A 58 -21.54 -0.61 6.73
CA THR A 58 -22.29 0.18 7.73
C THR A 58 -22.54 -0.65 8.98
N LEU A 59 -21.99 -0.23 10.12
CA LEU A 59 -22.23 -0.90 11.40
C LEU A 59 -23.54 -0.46 12.07
N HIS A 60 -23.84 0.85 12.01
CA HIS A 60 -25.00 1.44 12.67
C HIS A 60 -25.99 1.98 11.64
N GLY A 61 -26.81 1.09 11.07
CA GLY A 61 -27.75 1.43 10.01
C GLY A 61 -28.92 2.34 10.42
N ARG A 62 -29.65 2.85 9.42
CA ARG A 62 -30.88 3.61 9.63
C ARG A 62 -32.01 2.70 10.12
N PRO A 63 -32.70 3.03 11.23
CA PRO A 63 -33.87 2.28 11.68
C PRO A 63 -34.92 2.10 10.57
N GLY A 64 -35.38 0.86 10.38
CA GLY A 64 -36.39 0.53 9.37
C GLY A 64 -35.87 0.39 7.93
N GLN A 65 -34.55 0.58 7.68
CA GLN A 65 -33.92 0.24 6.41
C GLN A 65 -33.17 -1.09 6.51
N THR A 66 -33.45 -2.00 5.59
CA THR A 66 -32.69 -3.26 5.47
C THR A 66 -31.36 -2.98 4.77
N PRO A 67 -30.20 -3.38 5.35
CA PRO A 67 -28.92 -3.25 4.68
C PRO A 67 -28.83 -4.05 3.38
N THR A 68 -28.12 -3.56 2.36
CA THR A 68 -28.00 -4.24 1.06
C THR A 68 -26.58 -4.23 0.50
N ALA A 69 -26.25 -5.25 -0.33
CA ALA A 69 -25.00 -5.29 -1.07
C ALA A 69 -24.92 -4.21 -2.17
N ALA A 70 -26.06 -3.73 -2.67
CA ALA A 70 -26.09 -2.62 -3.62
C ALA A 70 -25.65 -1.31 -2.93
N ASP A 71 -26.06 -1.10 -1.68
CA ASP A 71 -25.61 0.02 -0.86
C ASP A 71 -24.11 -0.10 -0.53
N ASP A 72 -23.57 -1.30 -0.29
CA ASP A 72 -22.11 -1.48 -0.14
C ASP A 72 -21.35 -1.02 -1.39
N LEU A 73 -21.82 -1.40 -2.59
CA LEU A 73 -21.21 -0.97 -3.85
C LEU A 73 -21.29 0.56 -4.04
N ALA A 74 -22.43 1.17 -3.69
CA ALA A 74 -22.61 2.61 -3.77
C ALA A 74 -21.74 3.35 -2.73
N ILE A 75 -21.60 2.82 -1.52
CA ILE A 75 -20.70 3.34 -0.49
C ILE A 75 -19.26 3.25 -0.98
N ALA A 76 -18.84 2.14 -1.59
CA ALA A 76 -17.48 1.97 -2.12
C ALA A 76 -17.13 2.94 -3.27
N GLN A 77 -18.12 3.55 -3.93
CA GLN A 77 -17.90 4.62 -4.91
C GLN A 77 -17.65 5.99 -4.24
N ILE A 78 -18.14 6.16 -3.02
CA ILE A 78 -18.03 7.42 -2.26
C ILE A 78 -16.84 7.36 -1.29
N LEU A 79 -16.67 6.25 -0.57
CA LEU A 79 -15.60 5.94 0.36
C LEU A 79 -14.75 4.82 -0.23
N SER A 80 -13.71 5.20 -0.97
CA SER A 80 -12.90 4.27 -1.76
C SER A 80 -11.45 4.32 -1.31
N PHE A 81 -10.78 3.18 -1.18
CA PHE A 81 -9.33 3.12 -0.95
C PHE A 81 -8.59 3.05 -2.28
N VAL A 82 -7.81 4.09 -2.58
CA VAL A 82 -7.19 4.28 -3.90
C VAL A 82 -5.79 4.87 -3.77
N ALA A 83 -5.01 4.79 -4.85
CA ALA A 83 -3.65 5.36 -4.89
C ALA A 83 -3.67 6.85 -4.50
N PRO A 84 -2.75 7.28 -3.62
CA PRO A 84 -2.75 8.63 -3.08
C PRO A 84 -2.13 9.61 -4.09
N PRO A 85 -2.46 10.91 -3.97
CA PRO A 85 -1.67 11.97 -4.58
C PRO A 85 -0.22 11.95 -4.08
N LEU A 86 0.71 12.48 -4.89
CA LEU A 86 2.11 12.63 -4.49
C LEU A 86 2.25 13.31 -3.12
N GLY A 87 3.19 12.80 -2.32
CA GLY A 87 3.48 13.31 -0.96
C GLY A 87 2.76 12.58 0.18
N SER A 88 1.96 11.54 -0.10
CA SER A 88 1.59 10.58 0.93
C SER A 88 2.73 9.60 1.22
N THR A 89 2.79 9.11 2.46
CA THR A 89 3.71 8.04 2.88
C THR A 89 3.04 6.67 2.91
N LEU A 90 1.78 6.57 2.50
CA LEU A 90 0.99 5.33 2.50
C LEU A 90 0.85 4.75 1.09
N GLY A 91 0.42 3.48 1.03
CA GLY A 91 -0.11 2.84 -0.16
C GLY A 91 -1.50 3.39 -0.50
N ASN A 92 -2.48 2.55 -0.85
CA ASN A 92 -3.84 3.04 -1.06
C ASN A 92 -4.39 3.71 0.20
N ILE A 93 -5.05 4.85 0.02
CA ILE A 93 -5.67 5.63 1.11
C ILE A 93 -7.13 5.93 0.85
N LEU A 94 -7.88 6.23 1.91
CA LEU A 94 -9.28 6.59 1.84
C LEU A 94 -9.48 7.91 1.08
N LYS A 95 -10.21 7.82 -0.03
CA LYS A 95 -10.78 8.94 -0.76
C LYS A 95 -12.27 9.04 -0.49
N ILE A 96 -12.72 10.25 -0.13
CA ILE A 96 -14.12 10.65 -0.11
C ILE A 96 -14.42 11.43 -1.40
N THR A 97 -15.31 10.89 -2.23
CA THR A 97 -15.74 11.50 -3.50
C THR A 97 -17.09 12.20 -3.33
N GLN A 98 -17.22 13.39 -3.89
CA GLN A 98 -18.46 14.18 -3.88
C GLN A 98 -19.01 14.38 -5.28
N GLY A 99 -20.33 14.22 -5.42
CA GLY A 99 -21.07 14.57 -6.64
C GLY A 99 -21.12 16.08 -6.90
N ASP A 100 -21.86 16.49 -7.92
CA ASP A 100 -21.96 17.89 -8.36
C ASP A 100 -23.23 18.61 -7.88
N ASN A 101 -24.12 17.93 -7.15
CA ASN A 101 -25.49 18.39 -6.91
C ASN A 101 -25.83 18.74 -5.45
N ASN A 102 -24.84 18.85 -4.57
CA ASN A 102 -25.01 19.09 -3.13
C ASN A 102 -25.91 18.08 -2.39
N LEU A 103 -26.01 16.84 -2.87
CA LEU A 103 -26.78 15.79 -2.20
C LEU A 103 -25.90 14.68 -1.66
N THR A 104 -24.85 14.32 -2.40
CA THR A 104 -23.87 13.32 -1.98
C THR A 104 -23.24 13.69 -0.65
N LYS A 105 -23.01 12.70 0.20
CA LYS A 105 -22.33 12.86 1.48
C LYS A 105 -21.46 11.63 1.70
N GLY A 106 -20.28 11.80 2.26
CA GLY A 106 -19.44 10.67 2.64
C GLY A 106 -18.88 10.92 4.02
N THR A 107 -19.13 10.01 4.96
CA THR A 107 -18.54 10.08 6.31
C THR A 107 -18.06 8.70 6.72
N ILE A 108 -16.85 8.64 7.24
CA ILE A 108 -16.31 7.47 7.93
C ILE A 108 -16.30 7.76 9.42
N SER A 109 -16.59 6.74 10.22
CA SER A 109 -16.81 6.89 11.66
C SER A 109 -16.31 5.70 12.46
N ALA A 110 -15.79 5.97 13.65
CA ALA A 110 -15.57 4.97 14.69
C ALA A 110 -16.50 5.26 15.86
N VAL A 111 -17.30 4.26 16.25
CA VAL A 111 -18.36 4.41 17.26
C VAL A 111 -18.13 3.46 18.43
N ASN A 112 -18.31 3.97 19.64
CA ASN A 112 -18.40 3.19 20.87
C ASN A 112 -19.68 3.60 21.62
N LEU A 113 -20.64 2.67 21.71
CA LEU A 113 -21.92 2.92 22.36
C LEU A 113 -21.81 3.16 23.87
N ALA A 114 -20.74 2.70 24.52
CA ALA A 114 -20.45 2.99 25.92
C ALA A 114 -19.74 4.35 26.11
N GLY A 115 -19.24 4.95 25.03
CA GLY A 115 -18.42 6.16 25.05
C GLY A 115 -16.93 5.85 25.03
N TRP A 116 -16.19 6.62 24.24
CA TRP A 116 -14.72 6.61 24.20
C TRP A 116 -14.11 7.31 25.41
N ALA A 117 -14.70 8.43 25.80
CA ALA A 117 -14.32 9.24 26.95
C ALA A 117 -15.53 10.04 27.46
N PRO A 118 -15.53 10.48 28.72
CA PRO A 118 -16.40 11.56 29.18
C PRO A 118 -16.30 12.77 28.24
N ALA A 119 -17.42 13.44 27.99
CA ALA A 119 -17.43 14.62 27.12
C ALA A 119 -16.59 15.77 27.70
N SER A 120 -16.45 15.84 29.02
CA SER A 120 -15.59 16.81 29.71
C SER A 120 -14.12 16.73 29.31
N ASP A 121 -13.63 15.57 28.85
CA ASP A 121 -12.22 15.38 28.47
C ASP A 121 -11.87 16.19 27.21
N VAL A 122 -12.86 16.56 26.40
CA VAL A 122 -12.71 17.48 25.26
C VAL A 122 -12.37 18.91 25.73
N LEU A 123 -12.62 19.20 27.01
CA LEU A 123 -12.33 20.50 27.63
C LEU A 123 -10.99 20.54 28.37
N ASP A 124 -10.30 19.40 28.50
CA ASP A 124 -9.03 19.34 29.20
C ASP A 124 -7.94 20.08 28.42
N ALA A 125 -6.98 20.67 29.15
CA ALA A 125 -5.83 21.32 28.53
C ALA A 125 -4.96 20.36 27.67
N GLY A 126 -5.13 19.05 27.85
CA GLY A 126 -4.50 18.01 27.05
C GLY A 126 -5.32 17.55 25.83
N PHE A 127 -6.51 18.12 25.59
CA PHE A 127 -7.30 17.80 24.41
C PHE A 127 -6.61 18.30 23.13
N TYR A 128 -6.56 17.43 22.13
CA TYR A 128 -6.20 17.80 20.78
C TYR A 128 -6.91 16.90 19.77
N ALA A 129 -7.13 17.42 18.57
CA ALA A 129 -7.37 16.63 17.37
C ALA A 129 -6.53 17.20 16.22
N SER A 130 -5.90 16.31 15.47
CA SER A 130 -5.08 16.62 14.32
C SER A 130 -5.41 15.66 13.20
N TYR A 131 -5.44 16.14 11.96
CA TYR A 131 -5.65 15.28 10.80
C TYR A 131 -5.01 15.87 9.54
N ARG A 132 -4.55 14.96 8.67
CA ARG A 132 -3.93 15.29 7.39
C ARG A 132 -4.77 14.77 6.24
N TRP A 133 -5.06 15.65 5.29
CA TRP A 133 -5.89 15.34 4.13
C TRP A 133 -5.46 16.12 2.88
N TYR A 134 -5.67 15.54 1.70
CA TYR A 134 -5.43 16.17 0.41
C TYR A 134 -6.73 16.70 -0.18
N LYS A 135 -6.73 17.96 -0.62
CA LYS A 135 -7.87 18.59 -1.30
C LYS A 135 -7.61 18.62 -2.80
N GLU A 136 -8.47 17.99 -3.62
CA GLU A 136 -8.30 18.00 -5.09
C GLU A 136 -8.46 19.42 -5.71
N PRO A 137 -8.00 19.64 -6.97
CA PRO A 137 -7.98 20.96 -7.65
C PRO A 137 -9.33 21.58 -8.03
N ASN A 138 -10.42 20.81 -8.05
CA ASN A 138 -11.76 21.32 -8.38
C ASN A 138 -12.65 21.61 -7.15
N PRO A 139 -12.14 22.12 -6.00
CA PRO A 139 -12.97 22.23 -4.83
C PRO A 139 -13.77 23.53 -4.88
N THR A 140 -15.03 23.44 -4.46
CA THR A 140 -15.72 24.61 -3.90
C THR A 140 -15.06 24.98 -2.56
N GLU A 141 -15.24 26.19 -2.01
CA GLU A 141 -14.67 26.64 -0.71
C GLU A 141 -15.12 25.78 0.49
N ARG A 142 -14.55 24.59 0.61
CA ARG A 142 -15.06 23.50 1.44
C ARG A 142 -13.91 22.69 1.99
N ALA A 143 -14.15 22.05 3.12
CA ALA A 143 -13.13 21.36 3.87
C ALA A 143 -13.63 20.05 4.47
N LEU A 144 -12.72 19.09 4.57
CA LEU A 144 -12.96 17.86 5.32
C LEU A 144 -13.23 18.22 6.79
N ALA A 145 -14.41 17.84 7.28
CA ALA A 145 -14.83 18.12 8.64
C ALA A 145 -14.38 17.00 9.58
N PHE A 146 -13.87 17.39 10.75
CA PHE A 146 -13.69 16.49 11.89
C PHE A 146 -14.87 16.66 12.85
N ARG A 147 -15.42 15.57 13.38
CA ARG A 147 -16.63 15.61 14.20
C ARG A 147 -16.48 14.76 15.45
N LEU A 148 -16.93 15.33 16.56
CA LEU A 148 -17.12 14.65 17.83
C LEU A 148 -18.62 14.45 18.02
N MET A 149 -19.04 13.20 18.15
CA MET A 149 -20.44 12.81 18.32
C MET A 149 -20.67 12.41 19.77
N PHE A 150 -21.72 12.95 20.38
CA PHE A 150 -21.99 12.84 21.80
C PHE A 150 -23.28 12.08 22.06
N LYS A 151 -23.28 11.26 23.10
CA LYS A 151 -24.49 11.02 23.87
C LYS A 151 -24.51 12.06 24.98
N SER A 152 -25.39 13.04 24.84
CA SER A 152 -25.49 14.18 25.74
C SER A 152 -26.09 13.80 27.10
N GLN A 153 -26.06 14.74 28.05
CA GLN A 153 -26.72 14.59 29.34
C GLN A 153 -28.22 14.30 29.18
N ASN A 154 -28.82 14.73 28.07
CA ASN A 154 -30.23 14.58 27.78
C ASN A 154 -30.52 13.40 26.84
N TRP A 155 -29.55 12.53 26.55
CA TRP A 155 -29.69 11.38 25.64
C TRP A 155 -31.02 10.64 25.81
N THR A 156 -31.35 10.18 27.03
CA THR A 156 -32.59 9.41 27.25
C THR A 156 -33.85 10.20 26.90
N ALA A 157 -33.88 11.50 27.19
CA ALA A 157 -35.03 12.35 26.89
C ALA A 157 -35.09 12.70 25.40
N SER A 158 -33.94 12.96 24.76
CA SER A 158 -33.85 13.30 23.34
C SER A 158 -34.21 12.12 22.43
N GLN A 159 -34.03 10.88 22.90
CA GLN A 159 -34.44 9.68 22.17
C GLN A 159 -35.91 9.31 22.40
N ALA A 160 -36.60 9.91 23.37
CA ALA A 160 -37.99 9.56 23.68
C ALA A 160 -38.94 9.97 22.55
N GLY A 161 -39.44 8.98 21.79
CA GLY A 161 -40.32 9.22 20.65
C GLY A 161 -39.60 9.68 19.38
N PHE A 162 -38.27 9.70 19.38
CA PHE A 162 -37.47 9.97 18.19
C PHE A 162 -37.03 8.67 17.51
N THR A 163 -37.09 8.66 16.18
CA THR A 163 -36.52 7.60 15.35
C THR A 163 -35.50 8.23 14.42
N ALA A 164 -34.24 7.79 14.52
CA ALA A 164 -33.17 8.26 13.65
C ALA A 164 -33.54 8.13 12.17
N THR A 165 -33.14 9.11 11.39
CA THR A 165 -33.51 9.22 9.96
C THR A 165 -32.37 8.84 9.03
N ARG A 166 -31.18 8.56 9.57
CA ARG A 166 -29.96 8.21 8.84
C ARG A 166 -29.16 7.16 9.61
N SER A 167 -28.26 6.48 8.91
CA SER A 167 -27.19 5.69 9.51
C SER A 167 -26.31 6.55 10.43
N GLY A 168 -25.74 5.95 11.47
CA GLY A 168 -24.94 6.61 12.50
C GLY A 168 -25.73 7.39 13.55
N GLU A 169 -26.82 8.06 13.18
CA GLU A 169 -27.67 8.86 14.10
C GLU A 169 -28.16 8.08 15.35
N PRO A 170 -28.45 6.76 15.33
CA PRO A 170 -28.83 6.03 16.55
C PRO A 170 -27.78 5.99 17.66
N THR A 171 -26.58 6.55 17.46
CA THR A 171 -25.43 6.40 18.34
C THR A 171 -25.04 7.68 19.07
N TRP A 172 -25.63 8.82 18.70
CA TRP A 172 -25.36 10.16 19.22
C TRP A 172 -26.59 11.06 19.08
N ASP A 173 -26.76 12.05 19.94
CA ASP A 173 -27.88 13.01 19.86
C ASP A 173 -27.43 14.45 19.58
N LEU A 174 -26.19 14.79 19.91
CA LEU A 174 -25.50 16.02 19.54
C LEU A 174 -24.15 15.74 18.88
N GLY A 175 -23.72 16.64 18.00
CA GLY A 175 -22.43 16.60 17.35
C GLY A 175 -21.78 17.98 17.31
N LEU A 176 -20.50 18.04 17.66
CA LEU A 176 -19.65 19.19 17.40
C LEU A 176 -18.86 18.94 16.12
N VAL A 177 -18.99 19.85 15.16
CA VAL A 177 -18.41 19.72 13.82
C VAL A 177 -17.40 20.84 13.61
N PHE A 178 -16.12 20.48 13.58
CA PHE A 178 -15.03 21.37 13.20
C PHE A 178 -14.89 21.37 11.68
N VAL A 179 -14.94 22.56 11.08
CA VAL A 179 -14.65 22.79 9.66
C VAL A 179 -13.52 23.80 9.60
N PRO A 180 -12.34 23.44 9.07
CA PRO A 180 -11.20 24.34 9.07
C PRO A 180 -11.42 25.50 8.09
N ASP A 181 -11.08 26.71 8.52
CA ASP A 181 -11.39 27.97 7.84
C ASP A 181 -10.59 28.18 6.55
N SER A 182 -9.49 27.45 6.36
CA SER A 182 -8.66 27.53 5.15
C SER A 182 -8.11 26.17 4.80
N SER A 183 -8.14 25.81 3.51
CA SER A 183 -7.47 24.61 3.00
C SER A 183 -7.11 24.83 1.55
N THR A 184 -5.83 24.64 1.25
CA THR A 184 -5.23 24.87 -0.05
C THR A 184 -5.64 23.77 -1.03
N PRO A 185 -6.32 24.13 -2.14
CA PRO A 185 -6.58 23.18 -3.23
C PRO A 185 -5.29 22.61 -3.81
N ASN A 186 -5.36 21.39 -4.32
CA ASN A 186 -4.23 20.67 -4.90
C ASN A 186 -3.02 20.54 -3.95
N ALA A 187 -3.28 20.33 -2.66
CA ALA A 187 -2.24 20.23 -1.65
C ALA A 187 -2.68 19.36 -0.46
N TRP A 188 -1.68 18.83 0.24
CA TRP A 188 -1.84 18.26 1.57
C TRP A 188 -2.05 19.38 2.59
N ASN A 189 -3.08 19.22 3.42
CA ASN A 189 -3.45 20.14 4.48
C ASN A 189 -3.41 19.38 5.81
N THR A 190 -2.77 19.96 6.82
CA THR A 190 -2.80 19.46 8.19
C THR A 190 -3.49 20.49 9.07
N HIS A 191 -4.52 20.06 9.79
CA HIS A 191 -5.25 20.90 10.72
C HIS A 191 -5.05 20.39 12.13
N ASN A 192 -4.91 21.32 13.07
CA ASN A 192 -4.81 21.05 14.49
C ASN A 192 -5.88 21.87 15.19
N VAL A 193 -6.64 21.23 16.07
CA VAL A 193 -7.67 21.85 16.88
C VAL A 193 -7.53 21.42 18.34
N ASP A 194 -7.71 22.35 19.26
CA ASP A 194 -7.67 22.15 20.71
C ASP A 194 -8.81 22.92 21.39
N LEU A 195 -8.74 23.07 22.72
CA LEU A 195 -9.72 23.79 23.53
C LEU A 195 -9.96 25.25 23.06
N ASN A 196 -8.90 25.92 22.61
CA ASN A 196 -8.86 27.37 22.44
C ASN A 196 -8.80 27.82 20.97
N ASN A 197 -8.34 26.97 20.06
CA ASN A 197 -8.32 27.27 18.63
C ASN A 197 -9.40 26.51 17.86
N GLY A 198 -9.78 27.05 16.70
CA GLY A 198 -10.85 26.51 15.87
C GLY A 198 -12.25 26.75 16.45
N THR A 199 -13.25 26.72 15.56
CA THR A 199 -14.65 26.85 15.96
C THR A 199 -15.45 25.63 15.51
N TRP A 200 -16.42 25.26 16.34
CA TRP A 200 -17.20 24.05 16.21
C TRP A 200 -18.67 24.41 16.06
N PHE A 201 -19.29 23.90 14.99
CA PHE A 201 -20.72 24.00 14.79
C PHE A 201 -21.44 22.94 15.62
N LEU A 202 -22.50 23.33 16.32
CA LEU A 202 -23.34 22.40 17.07
C LEU A 202 -24.52 21.92 16.23
N TYR A 203 -24.64 20.61 16.07
CA TYR A 203 -25.73 19.93 15.39
C TYR A 203 -26.43 18.94 16.33
N GLY A 204 -27.74 18.79 16.17
CA GLY A 204 -28.51 17.67 16.71
C GLY A 204 -28.94 16.71 15.61
N GLN A 205 -29.46 15.56 16.02
CA GLN A 205 -30.05 14.59 15.09
C GLN A 205 -31.13 15.24 14.22
N SER A 206 -31.14 14.89 12.93
CA SER A 206 -32.05 15.49 11.97
C SER A 206 -33.51 15.19 12.29
N GLY A 207 -34.33 16.23 12.38
CA GLY A 207 -35.77 16.09 12.63
C GLY A 207 -36.15 15.74 14.07
N ASN A 208 -35.20 15.72 15.01
CA ASN A 208 -35.50 15.51 16.41
C ASN A 208 -36.18 16.75 17.02
N SER A 209 -37.50 16.68 17.27
CA SER A 209 -38.28 17.81 17.79
C SER A 209 -37.94 18.17 19.24
N TYR A 210 -37.34 17.25 20.00
CA TYR A 210 -36.95 17.43 21.40
C TYR A 210 -36.22 18.76 21.63
N TRP A 211 -35.33 19.13 20.71
CA TRP A 211 -34.52 20.33 20.83
C TRP A 211 -35.35 21.61 20.71
N ALA A 212 -36.29 21.67 19.75
CA ALA A 212 -37.17 22.83 19.60
C ALA A 212 -38.19 22.90 20.74
N ASP A 213 -38.71 21.75 21.17
CA ASP A 213 -39.69 21.66 22.26
C ASP A 213 -39.08 22.06 23.61
N THR A 214 -37.81 21.74 23.84
CA THR A 214 -37.11 21.98 25.13
C THR A 214 -36.39 23.33 25.16
N PHE A 215 -35.75 23.73 24.06
CA PHE A 215 -34.86 24.90 24.00
C PHE A 215 -35.39 26.02 23.10
N GLY A 216 -36.59 25.89 22.54
CA GLY A 216 -37.23 26.91 21.72
C GLY A 216 -36.43 27.23 20.45
N THR A 217 -36.06 28.49 20.26
CA THR A 217 -35.31 28.94 19.07
C THR A 217 -33.82 28.59 19.12
N ALA A 218 -33.29 28.23 20.28
CA ALA A 218 -31.88 27.86 20.46
C ALA A 218 -31.65 26.40 20.04
N THR A 219 -31.98 26.03 18.80
CA THR A 219 -31.82 24.66 18.30
C THR A 219 -30.40 24.37 17.80
N PRO A 220 -29.87 23.14 17.99
CA PRO A 220 -28.55 22.75 17.50
C PRO A 220 -28.63 22.44 16.00
N ASN A 221 -28.56 23.48 15.17
CA ASN A 221 -28.80 23.39 13.72
C ASN A 221 -27.60 23.80 12.85
N GLY A 222 -26.43 24.01 13.47
CA GLY A 222 -25.20 24.38 12.78
C GLY A 222 -25.13 25.81 12.26
N THR A 223 -25.95 26.72 12.79
CA THR A 223 -25.87 28.16 12.42
C THR A 223 -24.86 28.95 13.26
N ILE A 224 -24.45 28.41 14.41
CA ILE A 224 -23.51 29.04 15.33
C ILE A 224 -22.28 28.15 15.45
N ALA A 225 -21.10 28.77 15.31
CA ALA A 225 -19.81 28.17 15.60
C ALA A 225 -19.12 28.92 16.73
N LYS A 226 -18.52 28.17 17.66
CA LYS A 226 -17.80 28.69 18.84
C LYS A 226 -16.57 27.85 19.13
N THR A 227 -15.60 28.41 19.84
CA THR A 227 -14.51 27.62 20.42
C THR A 227 -15.06 26.62 21.44
N LEU A 228 -14.29 25.59 21.80
CA LEU A 228 -14.72 24.65 22.85
C LEU A 228 -14.85 25.36 24.21
N ALA A 229 -13.95 26.29 24.52
CA ALA A 229 -14.05 27.13 25.72
C ALA A 229 -15.35 27.97 25.76
N ASP A 230 -15.76 28.53 24.61
CA ASP A 230 -17.01 29.29 24.52
C ASP A 230 -18.25 28.38 24.58
N TRP A 231 -18.17 27.14 24.08
CA TRP A 231 -19.21 26.14 24.27
C TRP A 231 -19.32 25.69 25.73
N GLN A 232 -18.20 25.54 26.43
CA GLN A 232 -18.18 25.27 27.87
C GLN A 232 -18.83 26.40 28.67
N ALA A 233 -18.58 27.65 28.29
CA ALA A 233 -19.17 28.83 28.94
C ALA A 233 -20.64 29.07 28.55
N ASP A 234 -21.15 28.43 27.50
CA ASP A 234 -22.54 28.55 27.06
C ASP A 234 -23.48 28.01 28.14
N THR A 235 -24.33 28.87 28.69
CA THR A 235 -25.24 28.51 29.80
C THR A 235 -26.34 27.53 29.41
N THR A 236 -26.62 27.38 28.11
CA THR A 236 -27.61 26.44 27.59
C THR A 236 -26.94 25.13 27.22
N TRP A 237 -25.91 25.18 26.38
CA TRP A 237 -25.33 24.00 25.76
C TRP A 237 -24.15 23.40 26.52
N GLY A 238 -23.41 24.19 27.29
CA GLY A 238 -22.29 23.70 28.09
C GLY A 238 -22.70 22.58 29.06
N PRO A 239 -23.75 22.75 29.89
CA PRO A 239 -24.24 21.69 30.75
C PRO A 239 -24.71 20.45 29.98
N VAL A 240 -25.38 20.62 28.83
CA VAL A 240 -25.93 19.50 28.05
C VAL A 240 -24.81 18.69 27.36
N LEU A 241 -23.83 19.37 26.77
CA LEU A 241 -22.70 18.73 26.06
C LEU A 241 -21.69 18.12 27.02
N PHE A 242 -21.34 18.81 28.11
CA PHE A 242 -20.21 18.46 28.97
C PHE A 242 -20.61 18.09 30.41
N GLY A 243 -21.91 17.84 30.64
CA GLY A 243 -22.42 17.36 31.92
C GLY A 243 -21.90 15.96 32.27
N ALA A 244 -22.03 15.58 33.54
CA ALA A 244 -21.40 14.37 34.11
C ALA A 244 -21.77 13.03 33.43
N ASN A 245 -22.89 12.98 32.70
CA ASN A 245 -23.35 11.78 31.99
C ASN A 245 -23.11 11.84 30.47
N SER A 246 -22.53 12.93 29.98
CA SER A 246 -22.23 13.08 28.57
C SER A 246 -20.96 12.32 28.21
N VAL A 247 -20.98 11.61 27.09
CA VAL A 247 -19.81 10.89 26.57
C VAL A 247 -19.62 11.17 25.09
N VAL A 248 -18.36 11.16 24.63
CA VAL A 248 -18.05 11.12 23.20
C VAL A 248 -18.28 9.69 22.73
N SER A 249 -19.34 9.45 21.96
CA SER A 249 -19.69 8.13 21.44
C SER A 249 -19.14 7.86 20.04
N GLY A 250 -18.77 8.90 19.29
CA GLY A 250 -18.28 8.73 17.92
C GLY A 250 -17.23 9.76 17.51
N ILE A 251 -16.28 9.31 16.71
CA ILE A 251 -15.31 10.15 15.99
C ILE A 251 -15.63 10.01 14.50
N GLN A 252 -15.73 11.14 13.79
CA GLN A 252 -16.01 11.12 12.36
C GLN A 252 -15.11 12.05 11.56
N LEU A 253 -14.78 11.61 10.34
CA LEU A 253 -14.27 12.45 9.27
C LEU A 253 -15.21 12.35 8.09
N GLY A 254 -15.54 13.48 7.47
CA GLY A 254 -16.41 13.39 6.30
C GLY A 254 -16.67 14.68 5.58
N LEU A 255 -17.10 14.51 4.34
CA LEU A 255 -17.59 15.59 3.51
C LEU A 255 -19.13 15.63 3.53
N GLY A 256 -19.70 16.80 3.85
CA GLY A 256 -21.14 17.04 3.99
C GLY A 256 -21.88 17.21 2.66
N SER A 257 -23.23 17.19 2.70
CA SER A 257 -24.06 17.31 1.49
C SER A 257 -23.90 18.65 0.78
N TRP A 258 -23.54 19.73 1.48
CA TRP A 258 -23.14 20.98 0.84
C TRP A 258 -21.67 21.00 0.44
N GLN A 259 -21.09 19.84 0.06
CA GLN A 259 -19.69 19.69 -0.35
C GLN A 259 -19.43 19.12 -1.74
N ARG A 260 -20.41 19.24 -2.66
CA ARG A 260 -20.25 19.11 -4.13
C ARG A 260 -18.85 19.47 -4.69
N ASN A 261 -18.35 18.64 -5.58
CA ASN A 261 -17.06 18.73 -6.26
C ASN A 261 -15.83 18.79 -5.33
N CYS A 262 -16.00 18.68 -4.01
CA CYS A 262 -14.88 18.56 -3.10
C CYS A 262 -14.54 17.07 -2.98
N ASN A 263 -13.40 16.64 -3.51
CA ASN A 263 -12.88 15.31 -3.20
C ASN A 263 -11.74 15.47 -2.19
N ALA A 264 -11.69 14.54 -1.23
CA ALA A 264 -10.70 14.54 -0.17
C ALA A 264 -10.03 13.18 -0.09
N TYR A 265 -8.71 13.15 0.01
CA TYR A 265 -7.98 11.97 0.47
C TYR A 265 -7.61 12.17 1.92
N ILE A 266 -7.78 11.16 2.76
CA ILE A 266 -7.47 11.21 4.18
C ILE A 266 -6.28 10.31 4.41
N GLU A 267 -5.20 10.85 4.98
CA GLU A 267 -4.03 10.03 5.27
C GLU A 267 -4.06 9.57 6.72
N TRP A 268 -4.23 10.49 7.68
CA TRP A 268 -4.29 10.12 9.09
C TRP A 268 -5.10 11.10 9.93
N MET A 269 -5.54 10.63 11.09
CA MET A 269 -6.00 11.48 12.20
C MET A 269 -5.41 11.01 13.53
N GLN A 270 -5.36 11.91 14.49
CA GLN A 270 -4.90 11.66 15.85
C GLN A 270 -5.69 12.56 16.80
N THR A 271 -6.23 12.01 17.89
CA THR A 271 -6.92 12.80 18.92
C THR A 271 -6.77 12.15 20.28
N SER A 272 -6.66 12.95 21.35
CA SER A 272 -6.57 12.43 22.72
C SER A 272 -7.79 11.58 23.13
N ILE A 273 -8.93 11.74 22.46
CA ILE A 273 -10.20 11.06 22.79
C ILE A 273 -10.26 9.61 22.27
N TYR A 274 -9.49 9.27 21.22
CA TYR A 274 -9.60 7.98 20.54
C TYR A 274 -8.24 7.32 20.35
N ASN A 275 -8.22 5.98 20.33
CA ASN A 275 -7.02 5.16 20.23
C ASN A 275 -5.91 5.58 21.21
N SER A 276 -6.27 6.04 22.41
CA SER A 276 -5.35 6.57 23.42
C SER A 276 -4.39 7.66 22.90
N GLY A 277 -4.81 8.46 21.91
CA GLY A 277 -3.95 9.47 21.29
C GLY A 277 -2.98 8.92 20.25
N VAL A 278 -2.99 7.63 19.93
CA VAL A 278 -2.14 7.04 18.88
C VAL A 278 -2.76 7.30 17.49
N PRO A 279 -1.96 7.68 16.47
CA PRO A 279 -2.49 7.95 15.13
C PRO A 279 -3.23 6.77 14.51
N VAL A 280 -4.24 7.10 13.71
CA VAL A 280 -4.94 6.21 12.80
C VAL A 280 -4.65 6.65 11.38
N PHE A 281 -4.09 5.75 10.60
CA PHE A 281 -3.83 5.95 9.18
C PHE A 281 -4.98 5.33 8.38
N PHE A 282 -5.55 6.09 7.44
CA PHE A 282 -6.61 5.63 6.56
C PHE A 282 -6.04 5.11 5.25
N GLY A 283 -5.24 4.06 5.36
CA GLY A 283 -4.66 3.37 4.23
C GLY A 283 -3.78 2.22 4.69
N GLU A 284 -3.15 1.59 3.70
CA GLU A 284 -2.17 0.52 3.93
C GLU A 284 -0.74 1.08 3.93
N LEU A 285 0.17 0.35 4.56
CA LEU A 285 1.60 0.62 4.37
C LEU A 285 1.98 0.38 2.91
N PRO A 286 2.89 1.17 2.34
CA PRO A 286 3.42 0.92 1.01
C PRO A 286 4.02 -0.50 0.90
N PRO A 287 3.96 -1.13 -0.28
CA PRO A 287 4.23 -2.56 -0.42
C PRO A 287 5.73 -2.92 -0.42
N VAL A 288 6.63 -1.92 -0.43
CA VAL A 288 8.08 -2.13 -0.35
C VAL A 288 8.62 -1.62 0.98
N HIS A 289 9.23 -2.51 1.77
CA HIS A 289 9.74 -2.22 3.12
C HIS A 289 11.25 -2.42 3.17
N ASN A 290 11.99 -1.35 3.46
CA ASN A 290 13.36 -1.50 3.91
C ASN A 290 13.32 -1.88 5.40
N VAL A 291 13.45 -3.17 5.69
CA VAL A 291 13.32 -3.70 7.07
C VAL A 291 14.48 -3.28 7.97
N THR A 292 15.62 -2.93 7.38
CA THR A 292 16.80 -2.48 8.15
C THR A 292 16.57 -1.09 8.73
N GLN A 293 15.90 -0.22 7.97
CA GLN A 293 15.64 1.16 8.38
C GLN A 293 14.21 1.41 8.89
N ASP A 294 13.33 0.41 8.78
CA ASP A 294 11.90 0.50 9.05
C ASP A 294 11.19 1.62 8.26
N THR A 295 11.49 1.68 6.96
CA THR A 295 10.93 2.69 6.05
C THR A 295 10.21 2.03 4.88
N TYR A 296 9.11 2.64 4.42
CA TYR A 296 8.23 2.08 3.39
C TYR A 296 8.18 2.94 2.13
N PHE A 297 8.03 2.30 0.98
CA PHE A 297 8.08 2.92 -0.34
C PHE A 297 7.01 2.35 -1.28
N GLY A 298 6.50 3.21 -2.18
CA GLY A 298 5.53 2.82 -3.20
C GLY A 298 6.14 2.07 -4.39
N THR A 299 7.45 2.16 -4.59
CA THR A 299 8.19 1.53 -5.69
C THR A 299 9.48 0.90 -5.19
N ILE A 300 9.99 -0.11 -5.91
CA ILE A 300 11.20 -0.83 -5.55
C ILE A 300 12.43 0.07 -5.76
N GLN A 301 12.50 0.81 -6.88
CA GLN A 301 13.63 1.68 -7.15
C GLN A 301 13.75 2.81 -6.10
N ALA A 302 12.64 3.36 -5.61
CA ALA A 302 12.71 4.39 -4.56
C ALA A 302 13.30 3.84 -3.24
N ALA A 303 13.00 2.58 -2.91
CA ALA A 303 13.60 1.91 -1.76
C ALA A 303 15.10 1.67 -1.97
N ILE A 304 15.52 1.24 -3.18
CA ILE A 304 16.92 1.07 -3.54
C ILE A 304 17.67 2.40 -3.46
N ASP A 305 17.10 3.48 -4.00
CA ASP A 305 17.72 4.82 -4.01
C ASP A 305 17.96 5.32 -2.58
N ALA A 306 16.99 5.11 -1.68
CA ALA A 306 17.07 5.53 -0.28
C ALA A 306 17.93 4.59 0.60
N ALA A 307 18.14 3.35 0.19
CA ALA A 307 18.87 2.35 0.97
C ALA A 307 20.33 2.74 1.23
N ALA A 308 20.80 2.40 2.43
CA ALA A 308 22.21 2.37 2.78
C ALA A 308 22.83 1.02 2.37
N PRO A 309 24.15 0.96 2.12
CA PRO A 309 24.83 -0.31 1.86
C PRO A 309 24.61 -1.32 3.00
N GLY A 310 24.18 -2.53 2.65
CA GLY A 310 23.85 -3.64 3.55
C GLY A 310 22.36 -3.75 3.90
N ASP A 311 21.50 -2.86 3.42
CA ASP A 311 20.07 -2.89 3.74
C ASP A 311 19.35 -4.10 3.11
N VAL A 312 18.21 -4.46 3.72
CA VAL A 312 17.32 -5.51 3.22
C VAL A 312 15.99 -4.87 2.82
N ILE A 313 15.64 -5.01 1.55
CA ILE A 313 14.40 -4.54 0.94
C ILE A 313 13.48 -5.75 0.75
N GLN A 314 12.37 -5.78 1.47
CA GLN A 314 11.29 -6.74 1.28
C GLN A 314 10.22 -6.14 0.37
N VAL A 315 9.81 -6.91 -0.64
CA VAL A 315 8.80 -6.52 -1.63
C VAL A 315 7.59 -7.42 -1.46
N ALA A 316 6.45 -6.85 -1.10
CA ALA A 316 5.20 -7.58 -0.96
C ALA A 316 4.72 -8.17 -2.30
N GLY A 317 3.76 -9.10 -2.22
CA GLY A 317 3.13 -9.67 -3.42
C GLY A 317 2.47 -8.58 -4.27
N GLY A 318 2.65 -8.64 -5.59
CA GLY A 318 2.20 -7.64 -6.54
C GLY A 318 3.03 -7.63 -7.82
N THR A 319 2.57 -6.85 -8.80
CA THR A 319 3.30 -6.62 -10.06
C THR A 319 3.85 -5.20 -10.06
N TYR A 320 5.17 -5.08 -10.16
CA TYR A 320 5.91 -3.83 -10.13
C TYR A 320 6.49 -3.60 -11.53
N ARG A 321 5.86 -2.70 -12.29
CA ARG A 321 6.34 -2.36 -13.63
C ARG A 321 7.49 -1.36 -13.52
N GLU A 322 8.70 -1.86 -13.29
CA GLU A 322 9.89 -1.08 -12.98
C GLU A 322 11.12 -1.65 -13.68
N GLN A 323 12.10 -0.78 -13.93
CA GLN A 323 13.46 -1.16 -14.29
C GLN A 323 14.36 -0.82 -13.10
N LEU A 324 15.11 -1.80 -12.59
CA LEU A 324 15.89 -1.65 -11.37
C LEU A 324 17.38 -1.50 -11.68
N TYR A 325 18.01 -0.48 -11.11
CA TYR A 325 19.46 -0.28 -11.12
C TYR A 325 19.97 -0.23 -9.68
N ILE A 326 20.87 -1.15 -9.33
CA ILE A 326 21.40 -1.35 -7.99
C ILE A 326 22.93 -1.19 -8.03
N ASP A 327 23.43 -0.17 -7.34
CA ASP A 327 24.85 0.21 -7.30
C ASP A 327 25.43 0.23 -5.88
N LYS A 328 24.72 -0.41 -4.95
CA LYS A 328 25.07 -0.51 -3.53
C LYS A 328 24.78 -1.90 -3.01
N ASP A 329 25.52 -2.31 -1.99
CA ASP A 329 25.32 -3.61 -1.35
C ASP A 329 23.90 -3.66 -0.76
N LEU A 330 23.08 -4.65 -1.12
CA LEU A 330 21.75 -4.83 -0.52
C LEU A 330 21.18 -6.22 -0.80
N THR A 331 20.11 -6.56 -0.07
CA THR A 331 19.24 -7.70 -0.39
C THR A 331 17.90 -7.21 -0.90
N LEU A 332 17.48 -7.71 -2.06
CA LEU A 332 16.14 -7.53 -2.63
C LEU A 332 15.38 -8.86 -2.54
N ALA A 333 14.39 -8.92 -1.67
CA ALA A 333 13.63 -10.14 -1.39
C ALA A 333 12.14 -9.94 -1.72
N GLY A 334 11.62 -10.71 -2.67
CA GLY A 334 10.18 -10.78 -2.92
C GLY A 334 9.45 -11.72 -1.94
N ALA A 335 8.12 -11.69 -1.95
CA ALA A 335 7.26 -12.57 -1.16
C ALA A 335 7.18 -14.02 -1.70
N GLY A 336 7.91 -14.32 -2.78
CA GLY A 336 7.92 -15.58 -3.52
C GLY A 336 7.75 -15.37 -5.03
N MET A 337 8.37 -16.21 -5.86
CA MET A 337 8.34 -16.05 -7.33
C MET A 337 6.92 -16.10 -7.93
N LEU A 338 5.95 -16.70 -7.24
CA LEU A 338 4.53 -16.72 -7.64
C LEU A 338 3.70 -15.57 -7.06
N GLN A 339 4.31 -14.67 -6.28
CA GLN A 339 3.63 -13.59 -5.56
C GLN A 339 4.16 -12.22 -5.98
N THR A 340 5.47 -12.06 -6.12
CA THR A 340 6.11 -10.79 -6.49
C THR A 340 6.65 -10.88 -7.91
N THR A 341 6.20 -9.98 -8.80
CA THR A 341 6.71 -9.87 -10.18
C THR A 341 7.31 -8.49 -10.42
N VAL A 342 8.59 -8.42 -10.79
CA VAL A 342 9.21 -7.24 -11.40
C VAL A 342 9.03 -7.36 -12.90
N GLU A 343 8.15 -6.53 -13.45
CA GLU A 343 7.73 -6.56 -14.84
C GLU A 343 8.42 -5.43 -15.61
N ALA A 344 8.97 -5.72 -16.78
CA ALA A 344 9.67 -4.72 -17.57
C ALA A 344 8.73 -3.58 -18.02
N PRO A 345 9.16 -2.31 -17.92
CA PRO A 345 8.42 -1.17 -18.46
C PRO A 345 8.21 -1.26 -19.97
N ASP A 346 7.35 -0.41 -20.52
CA ASP A 346 7.27 -0.25 -21.96
C ASP A 346 8.60 0.28 -22.52
N LEU A 347 8.97 -0.10 -23.74
CA LEU A 347 10.30 0.18 -24.30
C LEU A 347 10.66 1.68 -24.29
N ILE A 348 9.66 2.57 -24.41
CA ILE A 348 9.86 4.02 -24.38
C ILE A 348 10.28 4.56 -22.99
N ASP A 349 9.96 3.82 -21.93
CA ASP A 349 10.25 4.18 -20.53
C ASP A 349 11.50 3.47 -19.99
N ARG A 350 12.17 2.65 -20.81
CA ARG A 350 13.41 1.97 -20.42
C ARG A 350 14.62 2.85 -20.65
N THR A 351 15.57 2.70 -19.75
CA THR A 351 16.90 3.31 -19.85
C THR A 351 17.95 2.23 -20.07
N THR A 352 19.05 2.61 -20.69
CA THR A 352 20.19 1.72 -20.90
C THR A 352 21.41 2.30 -20.20
N PHE A 353 22.34 1.44 -19.82
CA PHE A 353 23.60 1.84 -19.19
C PHE A 353 24.80 1.28 -19.95
N GLY A 354 25.92 1.99 -19.85
CA GLY A 354 27.19 1.60 -20.47
C GLY A 354 27.96 0.64 -19.58
N ILE A 355 28.59 -0.35 -20.21
CA ILE A 355 29.57 -1.23 -19.58
C ILE A 355 30.85 -1.27 -20.41
N THR A 356 31.93 -1.72 -19.80
CA THR A 356 33.14 -2.14 -20.52
C THR A 356 33.37 -3.61 -20.22
N THR A 357 33.51 -4.46 -21.23
CA THR A 357 33.78 -5.89 -21.01
C THR A 357 35.21 -6.10 -20.51
N TRP A 358 35.51 -7.27 -19.93
CA TRP A 358 36.87 -7.65 -19.53
C TRP A 358 37.92 -7.56 -20.66
N THR A 359 37.48 -7.63 -21.92
CA THR A 359 38.34 -7.43 -23.10
C THR A 359 38.57 -5.94 -23.46
N GLY A 360 38.01 -5.01 -22.70
CA GLY A 360 38.09 -3.56 -22.92
C GLY A 360 37.07 -2.99 -23.92
N SER A 361 36.07 -3.77 -24.36
CA SER A 361 35.09 -3.31 -25.34
C SER A 361 33.89 -2.65 -24.66
N ALA A 362 33.57 -1.41 -25.06
CA ALA A 362 32.39 -0.71 -24.56
C ALA A 362 31.10 -1.24 -25.19
N ARG A 363 30.03 -1.34 -24.39
CA ARG A 363 28.70 -1.81 -24.80
C ARG A 363 27.60 -1.10 -24.02
N THR A 364 26.39 -1.15 -24.56
CA THR A 364 25.18 -0.67 -23.90
C THR A 364 24.28 -1.85 -23.57
N VAL A 365 23.69 -1.83 -22.38
CA VAL A 365 22.86 -2.90 -21.82
C VAL A 365 21.49 -2.35 -21.43
N ASP A 366 20.45 -3.13 -21.74
CA ASP A 366 19.09 -2.98 -21.20
C ASP A 366 18.81 -4.20 -20.31
N ALA A 367 18.55 -3.99 -19.02
CA ALA A 367 18.22 -5.07 -18.09
C ALA A 367 16.96 -4.71 -17.29
N VAL A 368 16.14 -5.71 -16.93
CA VAL A 368 15.02 -5.49 -16.00
C VAL A 368 15.54 -5.24 -14.60
N ILE A 369 16.53 -6.02 -14.15
CA ILE A 369 17.29 -5.78 -12.92
C ILE A 369 18.79 -5.76 -13.26
N ALA A 370 19.46 -4.67 -12.91
CA ALA A 370 20.91 -4.52 -13.04
C ALA A 370 21.58 -4.33 -11.67
N ALA A 371 22.60 -5.13 -11.38
CA ALA A 371 23.54 -4.92 -10.28
C ALA A 371 24.90 -4.52 -10.86
N VAL A 372 25.43 -3.36 -10.45
CA VAL A 372 26.68 -2.81 -11.01
C VAL A 372 27.61 -2.34 -9.89
N GLY A 373 28.80 -2.93 -9.80
CA GLY A 373 29.82 -2.52 -8.82
C GLY A 373 29.47 -2.81 -7.36
N ALA A 374 28.57 -3.75 -7.08
CA ALA A 374 28.00 -3.98 -5.75
C ALA A 374 27.87 -5.46 -5.38
N THR A 375 27.61 -5.75 -4.11
CA THR A 375 27.22 -7.08 -3.62
C THR A 375 25.71 -7.14 -3.44
N VAL A 376 25.01 -7.79 -4.36
CA VAL A 376 23.54 -7.78 -4.41
C VAL A 376 22.97 -9.19 -4.31
N HIS A 377 22.00 -9.37 -3.42
CA HIS A 377 21.26 -10.63 -3.29
C HIS A 377 19.83 -10.43 -3.78
N VAL A 378 19.43 -11.13 -4.85
CA VAL A 378 18.07 -11.12 -5.37
C VAL A 378 17.42 -12.46 -5.05
N THR A 379 16.28 -12.46 -4.37
CA THR A 379 15.61 -13.71 -3.99
C THR A 379 14.09 -13.64 -4.02
N GLY A 380 13.45 -14.77 -4.34
CA GLY A 380 12.02 -14.95 -4.11
C GLY A 380 11.11 -14.07 -4.95
N LEU A 381 11.45 -13.79 -6.21
CA LEU A 381 10.63 -12.98 -7.12
C LEU A 381 10.65 -13.50 -8.56
N LYS A 382 9.64 -13.11 -9.35
CA LYS A 382 9.64 -13.25 -10.80
C LYS A 382 10.20 -11.99 -11.45
N VAL A 383 11.04 -12.14 -12.46
CA VAL A 383 11.42 -11.09 -13.40
C VAL A 383 10.79 -11.41 -14.75
N ASP A 384 9.97 -10.50 -15.27
CA ASP A 384 9.21 -10.69 -16.50
C ASP A 384 9.57 -9.62 -17.55
N GLY A 385 10.20 -10.03 -18.65
CA GLY A 385 10.53 -9.14 -19.77
C GLY A 385 9.38 -8.85 -20.72
N ARG A 386 8.20 -9.46 -20.50
CA ARG A 386 6.96 -9.34 -21.28
C ARG A 386 7.07 -9.70 -22.76
N ASP A 387 8.18 -10.31 -23.18
CA ASP A 387 8.51 -10.52 -24.59
C ASP A 387 8.53 -9.22 -25.39
N THR A 388 9.13 -8.18 -24.83
CA THR A 388 9.17 -6.81 -25.42
C THR A 388 10.57 -6.20 -25.47
N GLY A 389 11.61 -7.00 -25.23
CA GLY A 389 12.99 -6.53 -25.17
C GLY A 389 13.55 -6.03 -26.50
N PRO A 390 14.59 -5.18 -26.49
CA PRO A 390 15.42 -4.87 -27.65
C PRO A 390 16.61 -5.84 -27.82
N ASP A 391 17.54 -5.56 -28.75
CA ASP A 391 18.87 -6.19 -28.72
C ASP A 391 19.66 -5.72 -27.47
N ASN A 392 20.55 -6.56 -26.93
CA ASN A 392 21.23 -6.35 -25.64
C ASN A 392 20.27 -6.27 -24.44
N PHE A 393 19.22 -7.12 -24.45
CA PHE A 393 18.22 -7.20 -23.38
C PHE A 393 18.48 -8.35 -22.41
N TYR A 394 18.33 -8.08 -21.12
CA TYR A 394 18.63 -9.02 -20.06
C TYR A 394 17.52 -9.03 -19.00
N GLY A 395 17.22 -10.19 -18.41
CA GLY A 395 16.34 -10.26 -17.25
C GLY A 395 17.06 -9.71 -16.02
N ILE A 396 18.06 -10.45 -15.55
CA ILE A 396 18.92 -10.05 -14.45
C ILE A 396 20.37 -9.96 -14.95
N TYR A 397 21.02 -8.81 -14.72
CA TYR A 397 22.36 -8.51 -15.20
C TYR A 397 23.28 -8.04 -14.06
N PHE A 398 24.31 -8.82 -13.77
CA PHE A 398 25.37 -8.46 -12.82
C PHE A 398 26.64 -8.08 -13.60
N HIS A 399 27.16 -6.89 -13.33
CA HIS A 399 28.43 -6.40 -13.88
C HIS A 399 29.33 -5.86 -12.78
N ASP A 400 30.58 -6.31 -12.73
CA ASP A 400 31.54 -5.92 -11.67
C ASP A 400 30.96 -6.14 -10.26
N SER A 401 30.13 -7.16 -10.10
CA SER A 401 29.30 -7.36 -8.91
C SER A 401 29.50 -8.76 -8.32
N ASN A 402 29.28 -8.86 -7.02
CA ASN A 402 29.18 -10.12 -6.28
C ASN A 402 27.72 -10.36 -5.88
N GLY A 403 27.42 -11.55 -5.37
CA GLY A 403 26.17 -11.80 -4.66
C GLY A 403 25.44 -13.03 -5.17
N SER A 404 24.11 -13.00 -5.16
CA SER A 404 23.31 -14.17 -5.50
C SER A 404 22.00 -13.87 -6.19
N VAL A 405 21.51 -14.83 -6.97
CA VAL A 405 20.16 -14.88 -7.53
C VAL A 405 19.57 -16.23 -7.16
N THR A 406 18.56 -16.24 -6.29
CA THR A 406 18.05 -17.48 -5.70
C THR A 406 16.55 -17.57 -5.65
N SER A 407 15.97 -18.75 -5.89
CA SER A 407 14.51 -18.93 -5.78
C SER A 407 13.70 -17.91 -6.60
N CYS A 408 14.20 -17.56 -7.79
CA CYS A 408 13.56 -16.62 -8.71
C CYS A 408 13.04 -17.32 -9.97
N GLU A 409 12.03 -16.74 -10.61
CA GLU A 409 11.66 -17.08 -11.99
C GLU A 409 12.11 -15.95 -12.92
N VAL A 410 12.74 -16.25 -14.07
CA VAL A 410 13.08 -15.23 -15.08
C VAL A 410 12.52 -15.64 -16.44
N ALA A 411 11.51 -14.89 -16.90
CA ALA A 411 10.71 -15.21 -18.07
C ALA A 411 10.52 -14.00 -18.99
N GLY A 412 10.03 -14.26 -20.22
CA GLY A 412 9.69 -13.20 -21.18
C GLY A 412 10.90 -12.39 -21.68
N ILE A 413 12.12 -12.92 -21.55
CA ILE A 413 13.35 -12.25 -21.97
C ILE A 413 13.62 -12.55 -23.46
N THR A 414 12.91 -11.85 -24.33
CA THR A 414 13.02 -12.00 -25.79
C THR A 414 13.11 -10.66 -26.51
N TYR A 415 13.66 -10.68 -27.73
CA TYR A 415 13.68 -9.59 -28.69
C TYR A 415 12.87 -9.99 -29.93
N PRO A 416 11.55 -9.75 -29.96
CA PRO A 416 10.68 -10.28 -31.00
C PRO A 416 11.02 -9.81 -32.42
N SER A 417 11.52 -8.57 -32.58
CA SER A 417 11.94 -8.07 -33.90
C SER A 417 13.33 -8.52 -34.33
N GLY A 418 14.04 -9.27 -33.48
CA GLY A 418 15.33 -9.87 -33.78
C GLY A 418 15.55 -11.19 -33.04
N PRO A 419 14.79 -12.25 -33.36
CA PRO A 419 14.89 -13.53 -32.65
C PRO A 419 16.27 -14.20 -32.80
N GLY A 420 17.03 -13.83 -33.83
CA GLY A 420 18.42 -14.25 -34.06
C GLY A 420 19.48 -13.47 -33.27
N ALA A 421 19.09 -12.48 -32.45
CA ALA A 421 20.04 -11.63 -31.73
C ALA A 421 20.80 -12.40 -30.64
N GLN A 422 22.13 -12.28 -30.64
CA GLN A 422 23.02 -13.05 -29.76
C GLN A 422 23.20 -12.46 -28.35
N ARG A 423 22.43 -11.43 -28.00
CA ARG A 423 22.64 -10.64 -26.79
C ARG A 423 21.31 -10.45 -26.06
N VAL A 424 20.58 -11.55 -25.93
CA VAL A 424 19.30 -11.61 -25.21
C VAL A 424 19.33 -12.80 -24.25
N VAL A 425 19.60 -12.53 -22.98
CA VAL A 425 19.96 -13.57 -21.99
C VAL A 425 19.16 -13.38 -20.69
N SER A 426 18.57 -14.45 -20.17
CA SER A 426 17.72 -14.36 -18.97
C SER A 426 18.51 -13.91 -17.75
N MET A 427 19.64 -14.54 -17.45
CA MET A 427 20.55 -14.14 -16.38
C MET A 427 21.98 -14.06 -16.90
N SER A 428 22.66 -12.93 -16.64
CA SER A 428 24.03 -12.72 -17.12
C SER A 428 24.93 -12.11 -16.05
N PHE A 429 26.08 -12.73 -15.84
CA PHE A 429 27.08 -12.37 -14.86
C PHE A 429 28.42 -12.17 -15.56
N SER A 430 28.98 -10.97 -15.44
CA SER A 430 30.20 -10.57 -16.15
C SER A 430 30.94 -9.47 -15.38
N HIS A 431 32.11 -9.11 -15.88
CA HIS A 431 32.91 -8.02 -15.33
C HIS A 431 33.66 -7.28 -16.46
N GLY A 432 34.15 -6.10 -16.12
CA GLY A 432 35.03 -5.27 -16.93
C GLY A 432 36.51 -5.56 -16.72
N PRO A 433 37.42 -4.68 -17.17
CA PRO A 433 38.86 -4.87 -17.07
C PRO A 433 39.39 -4.59 -15.64
N VAL A 434 38.61 -5.00 -14.64
CA VAL A 434 38.91 -4.94 -13.20
C VAL A 434 39.25 -6.33 -12.70
N THR A 435 40.06 -6.40 -11.64
CA THR A 435 40.52 -7.68 -11.05
C THR A 435 39.59 -8.15 -9.94
N GLY A 436 39.17 -9.41 -10.00
CA GLY A 436 38.34 -10.13 -9.04
C GLY A 436 39.10 -10.77 -7.86
N PRO A 437 38.46 -11.73 -7.15
CA PRO A 437 37.37 -12.58 -7.64
C PRO A 437 35.98 -11.90 -7.62
N PHE A 438 35.15 -12.24 -8.61
CA PHE A 438 33.72 -11.92 -8.65
C PHE A 438 32.91 -13.18 -8.39
N THR A 439 32.30 -13.26 -7.21
CA THR A 439 31.64 -14.47 -6.71
C THR A 439 30.14 -14.36 -6.86
N ILE A 440 29.55 -15.33 -7.56
CA ILE A 440 28.11 -15.40 -7.82
C ILE A 440 27.57 -16.77 -7.38
N ASP A 441 26.46 -16.76 -6.67
CA ASP A 441 25.60 -17.93 -6.45
C ASP A 441 24.30 -17.80 -7.25
N VAL A 442 24.02 -18.77 -8.11
CA VAL A 442 22.80 -18.86 -8.90
C VAL A 442 22.12 -20.18 -8.59
N SER A 443 21.14 -20.17 -7.69
CA SER A 443 20.58 -21.41 -7.17
C SER A 443 19.06 -21.46 -7.04
N GLY A 444 18.46 -22.61 -7.37
CA GLY A 444 17.02 -22.83 -7.19
C GLY A 444 16.14 -21.96 -8.08
N ASN A 445 16.62 -21.51 -9.23
CA ASN A 445 15.87 -20.63 -10.12
C ASN A 445 15.14 -21.38 -11.24
N LEU A 446 14.07 -20.78 -11.76
CA LEU A 446 13.31 -21.25 -12.91
C LEU A 446 13.47 -20.30 -14.09
N ILE A 447 13.83 -20.83 -15.25
CA ILE A 447 13.82 -20.13 -16.54
C ILE A 447 12.95 -20.95 -17.49
N PRO A 448 11.68 -20.60 -17.72
CA PRO A 448 10.77 -21.42 -18.51
C PRO A 448 11.05 -21.35 -20.02
N SER A 449 11.72 -20.28 -20.48
CA SER A 449 12.16 -20.10 -21.87
C SER A 449 13.25 -19.03 -21.94
N PHE A 450 14.13 -19.11 -22.93
CA PHE A 450 15.12 -18.06 -23.22
C PHE A 450 15.40 -17.95 -24.72
N GLN A 451 15.84 -16.77 -25.18
CA GLN A 451 16.22 -16.53 -26.58
C GLN A 451 17.65 -17.00 -26.91
N LYS A 452 18.70 -16.29 -26.42
CA LYS A 452 20.10 -16.69 -26.68
C LYS A 452 20.68 -17.51 -25.53
N GLY A 453 20.43 -17.11 -24.30
CA GLY A 453 21.01 -17.76 -23.13
C GLY A 453 20.06 -17.82 -21.95
N GLY A 454 20.05 -18.94 -21.23
CA GLY A 454 19.39 -19.02 -19.92
C GLY A 454 20.26 -18.33 -18.87
N ILE A 455 21.31 -19.01 -18.41
CA ILE A 455 22.28 -18.50 -17.43
C ILE A 455 23.63 -18.36 -18.11
N TYR A 456 24.23 -17.17 -18.08
CA TYR A 456 25.57 -16.91 -18.58
C TYR A 456 26.49 -16.41 -17.46
N VAL A 457 27.58 -17.13 -17.21
CA VAL A 457 28.69 -16.65 -16.37
C VAL A 457 29.95 -16.66 -17.22
N GLY A 458 30.58 -15.50 -17.41
CA GLY A 458 31.79 -15.47 -18.23
C GLY A 458 32.73 -14.31 -17.98
N GLY A 459 34.01 -14.65 -18.10
CA GLY A 459 35.14 -13.76 -17.84
C GLY A 459 36.15 -14.44 -16.91
N PRO A 460 37.44 -14.08 -16.98
CA PRO A 460 38.44 -14.53 -16.01
C PRO A 460 38.06 -14.07 -14.59
N GLU A 461 38.47 -14.80 -13.55
CA GLU A 461 38.25 -14.41 -12.14
C GLU A 461 36.77 -14.39 -11.68
N MET A 462 35.83 -14.73 -12.57
CA MET A 462 34.47 -15.11 -12.18
C MET A 462 34.54 -16.45 -11.42
N VAL A 463 33.97 -16.47 -10.21
CA VAL A 463 33.81 -17.64 -9.37
C VAL A 463 32.31 -17.93 -9.22
N PHE A 464 31.85 -19.11 -9.60
CA PHE A 464 30.42 -19.42 -9.60
C PHE A 464 30.05 -20.66 -8.79
N THR A 465 28.85 -20.60 -8.22
CA THR A 465 28.04 -21.77 -7.88
C THR A 465 26.77 -21.65 -8.71
N VAL A 466 26.46 -22.66 -9.53
CA VAL A 466 25.24 -22.69 -10.34
C VAL A 466 24.57 -24.03 -10.11
N ASP A 467 23.62 -24.06 -9.17
CA ASP A 467 23.07 -25.30 -8.62
C ASP A 467 21.55 -25.30 -8.61
N GLU A 468 20.92 -26.47 -8.78
CA GLU A 468 19.48 -26.66 -8.58
C GLU A 468 18.58 -25.74 -9.45
N ASN A 469 19.07 -25.29 -10.61
CA ASN A 469 18.27 -24.48 -11.53
C ASN A 469 17.51 -25.34 -12.54
N GLU A 470 16.30 -24.91 -12.88
CA GLU A 470 15.45 -25.49 -13.93
C GLU A 470 15.45 -24.52 -15.13
N VAL A 471 16.13 -24.91 -16.21
CA VAL A 471 16.33 -24.08 -17.40
C VAL A 471 15.76 -24.76 -18.63
N HIS A 472 14.70 -24.18 -19.16
CA HIS A 472 13.98 -24.67 -20.31
C HIS A 472 14.04 -23.71 -21.49
N SER A 473 13.92 -24.26 -22.68
CA SER A 473 13.63 -23.51 -23.90
C SER A 473 12.93 -24.43 -24.91
N TYR A 474 12.78 -23.96 -26.14
CA TYR A 474 12.20 -24.73 -27.24
C TYR A 474 13.16 -24.73 -28.44
N PRO A 475 13.22 -25.83 -29.23
CA PRO A 475 14.01 -25.85 -30.45
C PRO A 475 13.61 -24.73 -31.42
N THR A 476 14.57 -23.98 -31.92
CA THR A 476 14.34 -22.82 -32.80
C THR A 476 15.27 -22.82 -34.02
N PRO A 477 14.81 -22.35 -35.20
CA PRO A 477 15.67 -22.12 -36.37
C PRO A 477 16.43 -20.78 -36.31
N ASP A 478 16.09 -19.89 -35.36
CA ASP A 478 16.54 -18.50 -35.38
C ASP A 478 17.92 -18.32 -34.76
N ILE A 479 18.23 -19.09 -33.71
CA ILE A 479 19.48 -18.92 -32.96
C ILE A 479 19.93 -20.19 -32.24
N ALA A 480 21.23 -20.46 -32.30
CA ALA A 480 21.84 -21.49 -31.46
C ALA A 480 22.04 -20.93 -30.04
N GLY A 481 21.14 -21.27 -29.14
CA GLY A 481 21.16 -20.82 -27.74
C GLY A 481 21.90 -21.77 -26.78
N ASN A 482 22.30 -21.25 -25.63
CA ASN A 482 22.94 -22.02 -24.55
C ASN A 482 22.08 -21.98 -23.28
N GLY A 483 21.76 -23.13 -22.69
CA GLY A 483 20.99 -23.20 -21.45
C GLY A 483 21.73 -22.53 -20.31
N ILE A 484 22.81 -23.17 -19.87
CA ILE A 484 23.78 -22.63 -18.93
C ILE A 484 25.10 -22.51 -19.70
N GLN A 485 25.76 -21.36 -19.62
CA GLN A 485 27.04 -21.14 -20.28
C GLN A 485 28.05 -20.63 -19.25
N LEU A 486 29.08 -21.45 -19.03
CA LEU A 486 30.17 -21.19 -18.10
C LEU A 486 31.45 -21.13 -18.92
N SER A 487 31.98 -19.92 -19.16
CA SER A 487 32.98 -19.75 -20.21
C SER A 487 33.99 -18.64 -19.93
N TYR A 488 34.97 -18.52 -20.84
CA TYR A 488 35.95 -17.43 -20.88
C TYR A 488 36.78 -17.23 -19.61
N GLY A 489 37.09 -18.33 -18.90
CA GLY A 489 37.95 -18.31 -17.71
C GLY A 489 37.21 -18.30 -16.38
N ALA A 490 35.87 -18.37 -16.39
CA ALA A 490 35.08 -18.56 -15.18
C ALA A 490 35.36 -19.94 -14.57
N THR A 491 35.42 -20.01 -13.24
CA THR A 491 35.69 -21.25 -12.49
C THR A 491 34.64 -21.45 -11.39
N GLY A 492 34.28 -22.69 -11.09
CA GLY A 492 33.21 -22.93 -10.13
C GLY A 492 32.67 -24.35 -10.14
N SER A 493 31.52 -24.53 -9.52
CA SER A 493 30.79 -25.81 -9.47
C SER A 493 29.39 -25.68 -10.05
N THR A 494 28.91 -26.80 -10.59
CA THR A 494 27.50 -27.01 -10.93
C THR A 494 27.00 -28.31 -10.36
N TYR A 495 25.78 -28.28 -9.84
CA TYR A 495 25.16 -29.43 -9.21
C TYR A 495 23.63 -29.41 -9.40
N MET A 496 23.04 -30.55 -9.75
CA MET A 496 21.58 -30.74 -9.83
C MET A 496 20.80 -29.72 -10.70
N ASN A 497 21.41 -29.15 -11.74
CA ASN A 497 20.65 -28.36 -12.72
C ASN A 497 19.89 -29.29 -13.68
N GLU A 498 18.65 -28.92 -13.98
CA GLU A 498 17.85 -29.51 -15.06
C GLU A 498 17.86 -28.56 -16.25
N VAL A 499 18.40 -29.00 -17.38
CA VAL A 499 18.41 -28.22 -18.63
C VAL A 499 17.73 -29.02 -19.72
N SER A 500 16.69 -28.48 -20.35
CA SER A 500 15.95 -29.17 -21.40
C SER A 500 15.45 -28.26 -22.51
N GLY A 501 15.12 -28.86 -23.67
CA GLY A 501 14.54 -28.15 -24.82
C GLY A 501 15.51 -27.22 -25.58
N VAL A 502 16.79 -27.17 -25.19
CA VAL A 502 17.81 -26.39 -25.88
C VAL A 502 18.18 -27.05 -27.22
N GLY A 503 17.73 -26.46 -28.32
CA GLY A 503 17.96 -27.00 -29.66
C GLY A 503 18.00 -25.94 -30.75
N TYR A 504 18.95 -26.09 -31.66
CA TYR A 504 18.98 -25.33 -32.92
C TYR A 504 18.55 -26.25 -34.05
N THR A 505 17.55 -25.84 -34.84
CA THR A 505 17.01 -26.68 -35.93
C THR A 505 17.64 -26.38 -37.30
N GLY A 506 18.54 -25.40 -37.38
CA GLY A 506 19.36 -25.14 -38.57
C GLY A 506 20.55 -26.10 -38.71
N THR A 507 21.32 -25.94 -39.78
CA THR A 507 22.33 -26.94 -40.22
C THR A 507 23.77 -26.66 -39.77
N ASP A 508 24.07 -25.46 -39.30
CA ASP A 508 25.46 -24.97 -39.27
C ASP A 508 26.02 -24.80 -37.84
N TRP A 509 25.15 -24.83 -36.82
CA TRP A 509 25.50 -24.63 -35.42
C TRP A 509 24.73 -25.61 -34.52
N SER A 510 24.95 -25.54 -33.21
CA SER A 510 24.21 -26.35 -32.23
C SER A 510 23.97 -25.54 -30.96
N GLY A 511 22.80 -25.72 -30.36
CA GLY A 511 22.54 -25.25 -29.00
C GLY A 511 23.18 -26.18 -27.97
N THR A 512 23.54 -25.65 -26.81
CA THR A 512 24.23 -26.41 -25.75
C THR A 512 23.46 -26.35 -24.43
N GLY A 513 23.40 -27.47 -23.70
CA GLY A 513 22.76 -27.54 -22.38
C GLY A 513 23.54 -26.78 -21.31
N ILE A 514 24.74 -27.26 -20.96
CA ILE A 514 25.67 -26.66 -19.97
C ILE A 514 27.06 -26.55 -20.60
#